data_AF-A0A2S6MSP0-F1
#
_entry.id   AF-A0A2S6MSP0-F1
#
_cell.length_a   1.000
_cell.length_b   1.000
_cell.length_c   1.000
_cell.angle_alpha   90.00
_cell.angle_beta   90.00
_cell.angle_gamma   90.00
#
_symmetry.space_group_name_H-M   'P 1'
#
loop_
_entity.id
_entity.type
_entity.pdbx_description
1 polymer ?
#
loop_
_entity_poly.entity_id
_entity_poly.type
_entity_poly.pdbx_seq_one_letter_code
_entity_poly.pdbx_strand_id
1 'polypeptide(L)'
;MSRAKLLADLKAASADYATAQRQFAAERFNVQHGIAHNLMLAESREHVAYHRWLGAHEAFATSAPKRAPKPAPKVSAVAPRDPGAEAVADYWRR
;
A
#
# COMPACT_ATOMS: atom_id res chain seq x y z
N MET A 1 -14.90 -17.81 4.78
CA MET A 1 -13.97 -17.64 3.64
C MET A 1 -12.58 -18.07 4.07
N SER A 2 -11.90 -18.93 3.31
CA SER A 2 -10.51 -19.32 3.60
C SER A 2 -9.51 -18.31 3.01
N ARG A 3 -8.34 -18.17 3.62
CA ARG A 3 -7.28 -17.28 3.10
C ARG A 3 -6.83 -17.66 1.68
N ALA A 4 -6.81 -18.96 1.36
CA ALA A 4 -6.49 -19.45 0.02
C ALA A 4 -7.54 -18.98 -1.01
N LYS A 5 -8.82 -18.99 -0.65
CA LYS A 5 -9.89 -18.45 -1.49
C LYS A 5 -9.78 -16.94 -1.68
N LEU A 6 -9.51 -16.19 -0.61
CA LEU A 6 -9.28 -14.74 -0.70
C LEU A 6 -8.08 -14.37 -1.58
N LEU A 7 -7.00 -15.18 -1.55
CA LEU A 7 -5.86 -15.00 -2.46
C LEU A 7 -6.24 -15.26 -3.92
N ALA A 8 -7.05 -16.29 -4.18
CA ALA A 8 -7.55 -16.57 -5.53
C ALA A 8 -8.47 -15.43 -6.03
N ASP A 9 -9.35 -14.93 -5.17
CA ASP A 9 -10.25 -13.80 -5.47
C ASP A 9 -9.45 -12.53 -5.78
N LEU A 10 -8.40 -12.23 -5.01
CA LEU A 10 -7.49 -11.11 -5.27
C LEU A 10 -6.75 -11.25 -6.60
N LYS A 11 -6.25 -12.44 -6.92
CA LYS A 11 -5.59 -12.71 -8.22
C LYS A 11 -6.55 -12.51 -9.39
N ALA A 12 -7.77 -13.03 -9.29
CA ALA A 12 -8.80 -12.86 -10.30
C ALA A 12 -9.15 -11.38 -10.49
N ALA A 13 -9.45 -10.67 -9.40
CA ALA A 13 -9.77 -9.24 -9.45
C ALA A 13 -8.61 -8.39 -10.02
N SER A 14 -7.36 -8.77 -9.74
CA SER A 14 -6.18 -8.08 -10.29
C SER A 14 -6.04 -8.30 -11.81
N ALA A 15 -6.31 -9.52 -12.29
CA ALA A 15 -6.30 -9.83 -13.72
C ALA A 15 -7.43 -9.12 -14.47
N ASP A 16 -8.63 -9.09 -13.89
CA ASP A 16 -9.79 -8.37 -14.41
C ASP A 16 -9.48 -6.87 -14.53
N TYR A 17 -8.92 -6.26 -13.47
CA TYR A 17 -8.55 -4.86 -13.47
C TYR A 17 -7.47 -4.51 -14.50
N ALA A 18 -6.40 -5.32 -14.59
CA ALA A 18 -5.37 -5.13 -15.61
C ALA A 18 -5.93 -5.22 -17.04
N THR A 19 -6.91 -6.09 -17.26
CA THR A 19 -7.60 -6.21 -18.56
C THR A 19 -8.44 -4.97 -18.86
N ALA A 20 -9.22 -4.50 -17.88
CA ALA A 20 -10.05 -3.30 -18.03
C ALA A 20 -9.20 -2.05 -18.30
N GLN A 21 -8.05 -1.89 -17.63
CA GLN A 21 -7.13 -0.79 -17.92
C GLN A 21 -6.60 -0.79 -19.36
N ARG A 22 -6.23 -1.96 -19.90
CA ARG A 22 -5.78 -2.07 -21.30
C ARG A 22 -6.89 -1.70 -22.28
N GLN A 23 -8.12 -2.14 -22.01
CA GLN A 23 -9.28 -1.79 -22.82
C GLN A 23 -9.55 -0.28 -22.78
N PHE A 24 -9.51 0.32 -21.59
CA PHE A 24 -9.68 1.76 -21.44
C PHE A 24 -8.58 2.55 -22.18
N ALA A 25 -7.33 2.12 -22.10
CA ALA A 25 -6.23 2.72 -22.85
C ALA A 25 -6.44 2.62 -24.38
N ALA A 26 -6.92 1.47 -24.87
CA ALA A 26 -7.24 1.28 -26.28
C ALA A 26 -8.38 2.21 -26.74
N GLU A 27 -9.45 2.33 -25.95
CA GLU A 27 -10.55 3.26 -26.29
C GLU A 27 -10.10 4.73 -26.26
N ARG A 28 -9.22 5.10 -25.30
CA ARG A 28 -8.63 6.44 -25.27
C ARG A 28 -7.79 6.73 -26.52
N PHE A 29 -7.04 5.74 -27.00
CA PHE A 29 -6.31 5.86 -28.27
C PHE A 29 -7.29 6.08 -29.43
N ASN A 30 -8.35 5.28 -29.51
CA ASN A 30 -9.36 5.42 -30.57
C ASN A 30 -9.99 6.82 -30.60
N VAL A 31 -10.32 7.38 -29.42
CA VAL A 31 -10.83 8.76 -29.27
C VAL A 31 -9.86 9.78 -29.87
N GLN A 32 -8.58 9.68 -29.55
CA GLN A 32 -7.55 10.61 -30.02
C GLN A 32 -7.34 10.56 -31.54
N HIS A 33 -7.61 9.42 -32.16
CA HIS A 33 -7.42 9.21 -33.59
C HIS A 33 -8.72 9.29 -34.42
N GLY A 34 -9.83 9.71 -33.81
CA GLY A 34 -11.12 9.81 -34.51
C GLY A 34 -11.67 8.45 -34.96
N ILE A 35 -11.23 7.37 -34.33
CA ILE A 35 -11.70 6.01 -34.58
C ILE A 35 -12.97 5.79 -33.76
N ALA A 36 -13.89 4.97 -34.27
CA ALA A 36 -15.05 4.52 -33.52
C ALA A 36 -14.62 3.96 -32.15
N HIS A 37 -15.24 4.44 -31.09
CA HIS A 37 -14.84 4.14 -29.72
C HIS A 37 -16.07 4.01 -28.81
N ASN A 38 -15.90 3.31 -27.70
CA ASN A 38 -16.88 3.24 -26.63
C ASN A 38 -16.22 3.57 -25.28
N LEU A 39 -15.72 4.80 -25.19
CA LEU A 39 -14.96 5.28 -24.04
C LEU A 39 -15.74 5.16 -22.72
N MET A 40 -17.02 5.54 -22.73
CA MET A 40 -17.89 5.49 -21.54
C MET A 40 -18.05 4.04 -21.02
N LEU A 41 -18.23 3.07 -21.92
CA LEU A 41 -18.32 1.67 -21.52
C LEU A 41 -16.98 1.16 -20.96
N ALA A 42 -15.85 1.52 -21.56
CA ALA A 42 -14.55 1.09 -21.07
C ALA A 42 -14.20 1.74 -19.73
N GLU A 43 -14.52 3.02 -19.53
CA GLU A 43 -14.35 3.73 -18.27
C GLU A 43 -15.20 3.12 -17.15
N SER A 44 -16.49 2.86 -17.39
CA SER A 44 -17.36 2.23 -16.40
C SER A 44 -16.87 0.82 -16.01
N ARG A 45 -16.37 0.03 -16.96
CA ARG A 45 -15.79 -1.30 -16.69
C ARG A 45 -14.52 -1.21 -15.86
N GLU A 46 -13.63 -0.26 -16.18
CA GLU A 46 -12.41 -0.01 -15.43
C GLU A 46 -12.73 0.39 -13.98
N HIS A 47 -13.69 1.30 -13.79
CA HIS A 47 -14.12 1.76 -12.48
C HIS A 47 -14.69 0.61 -11.62
N VAL A 48 -15.55 -0.23 -12.19
CA VAL A 48 -16.11 -1.40 -11.48
C VAL A 48 -15.01 -2.40 -11.12
N ALA A 49 -14.09 -2.67 -12.05
CA ALA A 49 -12.97 -3.58 -11.82
C ALA A 49 -12.01 -3.05 -10.74
N TYR A 50 -11.76 -1.73 -10.73
CA TYR A 50 -10.96 -1.06 -9.71
C TYR A 50 -11.55 -1.25 -8.31
N HIS A 51 -12.84 -0.97 -8.13
CA HIS A 51 -13.50 -1.13 -6.83
C HIS A 51 -13.56 -2.60 -6.38
N ARG A 52 -13.74 -3.54 -7.30
CA ARG A 52 -13.68 -4.97 -6.99
C ARG A 52 -12.27 -5.39 -6.56
N TRP A 53 -11.25 -4.87 -7.22
CA TRP A 53 -9.85 -5.11 -6.86
C TRP A 53 -9.50 -4.54 -5.48
N LEU A 54 -9.93 -3.31 -5.17
CA LEU A 54 -9.78 -2.71 -3.84
C LEU A 54 -10.44 -3.57 -2.76
N GLY A 55 -11.70 -3.96 -2.94
CA GLY A 55 -12.42 -4.79 -1.98
C GLY A 55 -11.75 -6.15 -1.75
N ALA A 56 -11.24 -6.78 -2.81
CA ALA A 56 -10.49 -8.04 -2.69
C ALA A 56 -9.17 -7.86 -1.93
N HIS A 57 -8.49 -6.73 -2.13
CA HIS A 57 -7.24 -6.39 -1.44
C HIS A 57 -7.48 -6.18 0.07
N GLU A 58 -8.53 -5.44 0.43
CA GLU A 58 -8.94 -5.23 1.82
C GLU A 58 -9.36 -6.54 2.50
N ALA A 59 -10.16 -7.37 1.83
CA ALA A 59 -10.57 -8.68 2.34
C ALA A 59 -9.36 -9.60 2.56
N PHE A 60 -8.38 -9.59 1.66
CA PHE A 60 -7.16 -10.38 1.83
C PHE A 60 -6.27 -9.83 2.96
N ALA A 61 -6.11 -8.51 3.07
CA ALA A 61 -5.32 -7.86 4.11
C ALA A 61 -5.87 -8.11 5.51
N THR A 62 -7.19 -8.01 5.69
CA THR A 62 -7.88 -8.30 6.97
C THR A 62 -7.79 -9.76 7.37
N SER A 63 -7.61 -10.69 6.41
CA SER A 63 -7.37 -12.11 6.69
C SER A 63 -5.93 -12.45 7.11
N ALA A 64 -5.03 -11.46 7.17
CA ALA A 64 -3.67 -11.69 7.63
C ALA A 64 -3.67 -12.00 9.14
N PRO A 65 -2.92 -13.02 9.59
CA PRO A 65 -2.76 -13.26 11.01
C PRO A 65 -2.16 -12.01 11.66
N LYS A 66 -2.79 -11.51 12.73
CA LYS A 66 -2.33 -10.36 13.50
C LYS A 66 -0.88 -10.62 13.91
N ARG A 67 0.08 -9.93 13.29
CA ARG A 67 1.49 -10.01 13.69
C ARG A 67 1.53 -9.60 15.15
N ALA A 68 1.92 -10.51 16.04
CA ALA A 68 2.21 -10.14 17.42
C ALA A 68 3.23 -8.99 17.40
N PRO A 69 3.04 -7.92 18.20
CA PRO A 69 4.01 -6.84 18.26
C PRO A 69 5.36 -7.44 18.64
N LYS A 70 6.33 -7.34 17.74
CA LYS A 70 7.70 -7.75 18.01
C LYS A 70 8.16 -6.90 19.20
N PRO A 71 8.64 -7.48 20.31
CA PRO A 71 9.14 -6.68 21.42
C PRO A 71 10.22 -5.73 20.89
N ALA A 72 10.05 -4.43 21.15
CA ALA A 72 11.02 -3.43 20.75
C ALA A 72 12.40 -3.82 21.32
N PRO A 73 13.49 -3.66 20.56
CA PRO A 73 14.82 -3.84 21.12
C PRO A 73 14.95 -2.90 22.32
N LYS A 74 15.31 -3.45 23.49
CA LYS A 74 15.65 -2.65 24.67
C LYS A 74 16.88 -1.83 24.30
N VAL A 75 16.67 -0.60 23.86
CA VAL A 75 17.74 0.40 23.79
C VAL A 75 18.06 0.70 25.24
N SER A 76 19.16 0.17 25.75
CA SER A 76 19.77 0.67 26.97
C SER A 76 20.06 2.15 26.72
N ALA A 77 19.27 3.02 27.35
CA ALA A 77 19.54 4.44 27.37
C ALA A 77 20.87 4.64 28.10
N VAL A 78 21.97 4.69 27.34
CA VAL A 78 23.20 5.31 27.83
C VAL A 78 22.85 6.78 27.96
N ALA A 79 22.81 7.26 29.20
CA ALA A 79 22.55 8.66 29.51
C ALA A 79 23.52 9.55 28.70
N PRO A 80 23.04 10.67 28.11
CA PRO A 80 23.93 11.64 27.52
C PRO A 80 24.87 12.17 28.62
N ARG A 81 26.18 12.05 28.43
CA ARG A 81 27.14 12.79 29.25
C ARG A 81 26.92 14.26 28.98
N ASP A 82 26.44 14.97 30.00
CA ASP A 82 26.26 16.43 29.97
C ASP A 82 27.64 17.10 30.04
N PRO A 83 28.12 17.76 28.97
CA PRO A 83 29.43 18.40 28.94
C PRO A 83 29.52 19.57 29.93
N GLY A 84 28.38 20.12 30.38
CA GLY A 84 28.34 21.23 31.32
C GLY A 84 28.78 20.83 32.74
N ALA A 85 28.56 19.57 33.14
CA ALA A 85 28.88 19.09 34.48
C ALA A 85 30.40 18.92 34.71
N GLU A 86 31.16 18.55 33.69
CA GLU A 86 32.63 18.46 33.77
C GLU A 86 33.28 19.85 33.84
N ALA A 87 32.74 20.84 33.11
CA ALA A 87 33.26 22.20 33.11
C ALA A 87 33.10 22.91 34.47
N VAL A 88 32.00 22.66 35.19
CA VAL A 88 31.78 23.21 36.54
C VAL A 88 32.70 22.56 37.57
N ALA A 89 32.95 21.25 37.43
CA ALA A 89 33.84 20.53 38.34
C ALA A 89 35.30 20.97 38.24
N ASP A 90 35.75 21.40 37.06
CA ASP A 90 37.10 21.95 36.86
C ASP A 90 37.27 23.38 37.37
N TYR A 91 36.19 24.19 37.35
CA TYR A 91 36.23 25.56 37.88
C TYR A 91 36.50 25.62 39.39
N TRP A 92 35.94 24.69 40.16
CA TRP A 92 36.12 24.62 41.62
C TRP A 92 37.41 23.91 42.07
N ARG A 93 38.21 23.39 41.12
CA ARG A 93 39.46 22.67 41.42
C ARG A 93 40.72 23.52 41.21
N ARG A 94 40.57 24.77 40.77
CA ARG A 94 41.62 25.81 40.78
C ARG A 94 41.50 26.69 42.01
#